data_AF-A0A1T5GQ80-F1
#
_entry.id   AF-A0A1T5GQ80-F1
#
_cell.length_a   1.000
_cell.length_b   1.000
_cell.length_c   1.000
_cell.angle_alpha   90.00
_cell.angle_beta   90.00
_cell.angle_gamma   90.00
#
_symmetry.space_group_name_H-M   'P 1'
#
loop_
_entity.id
_entity.type
_entity.pdbx_description
1 polymer ?
#
loop_
_entity_poly.entity_id
_entity_poly.type
_entity_poly.pdbx_seq_one_letter_code
_entity_poly.pdbx_strand_id
1 'polypeptide(L)' 'MKEYTKAQLALRNGQDREEIWCAYKGIIYDVGSSRLWRNGHHYEHWAGQDLTKELGDAPHTEKVFERFSAIGKLQSQEK' A
#
# COMPACT_ATOMS: atom_id res chain seq x y z
N MET A 1 -9.05 7.42 11.67
CA MET A 1 -7.83 6.98 10.96
C MET A 1 -7.06 8.21 10.54
N LYS A 2 -5.73 8.18 10.60
CA LYS A 2 -4.89 9.28 10.11
C LYS A 2 -4.98 9.36 8.58
N GLU A 3 -4.94 10.56 8.04
CA GLU A 3 -4.96 10.78 6.59
C GLU A 3 -3.55 11.06 6.08
N TYR A 4 -3.29 10.61 4.85
CA TYR A 4 -2.02 10.79 4.17
C TYR A 4 -2.24 11.21 2.72
N THR A 5 -1.40 12.12 2.22
CA THR A 5 -1.36 12.47 0.80
C THR A 5 -0.69 11.36 -0.02
N LYS A 6 -0.85 11.38 -1.35
CA LYS A 6 -0.08 10.51 -2.27
C LYS A 6 1.42 10.67 -2.10
N ALA A 7 1.91 11.91 -1.95
CA ALA A 7 3.33 12.18 -1.75
C ALA A 7 3.84 11.61 -0.42
N GLN A 8 3.03 11.65 0.63
CA GLN A 8 3.37 10.98 1.88
C GLN A 8 3.39 9.47 1.69
N LEU A 9 2.37 8.86 1.06
CA LEU A 9 2.39 7.43 0.80
C LEU A 9 3.63 7.00 -0.02
N ALA A 10 4.01 7.75 -1.06
CA ALA A 10 5.16 7.47 -1.92
C ALA A 10 6.48 7.24 -1.19
N LEU A 11 6.71 7.94 -0.07
CA LEU A 11 7.93 7.79 0.73
C LEU A 11 7.96 6.49 1.56
N ARG A 12 6.85 5.75 1.68
CA ARG A 12 6.75 4.50 2.46
C ARG A 12 6.86 3.29 1.53
N ASN A 13 7.95 3.28 0.78
CA ASN A 13 8.26 2.30 -0.26
C ASN A 13 9.37 1.32 0.17
N GLY A 14 9.75 1.29 1.45
CA GLY A 14 10.85 0.46 1.95
C GLY A 14 12.25 0.92 1.55
N GLN A 15 12.41 2.11 0.94
CA GLN A 15 13.70 2.67 0.53
C GLN A 15 13.88 4.11 1.04
N ASP A 16 12.97 5.03 0.66
CA ASP A 16 12.99 6.41 1.15
C ASP A 16 12.69 6.47 2.65
N ARG A 17 11.89 5.51 3.13
CA ARG A 17 11.68 5.18 4.53
C ARG A 17 11.54 3.68 4.72
N GLU A 18 11.79 3.22 5.94
CA GLU A 18 11.72 1.81 6.31
C GLU A 18 10.30 1.23 6.18
N GLU A 19 9.26 2.06 6.32
CA GLU A 19 7.88 1.59 6.22
C GLU A 19 7.53 1.15 4.78
N ILE A 20 6.75 0.07 4.67
CA ILE A 20 6.32 -0.51 3.39
C ILE A 20 4.81 -0.53 3.35
N TRP A 21 4.22 0.51 2.77
CA TRP A 21 2.78 0.70 2.75
C TRP A 21 2.22 0.71 1.33
N CYS A 22 1.00 0.20 1.14
CA CYS A 22 0.24 0.42 -0.09
C CYS A 22 -1.20 0.83 0.26
N ALA A 23 -1.89 1.46 -0.68
CA ALA A 23 -3.30 1.76 -0.54
C ALA A 23 -4.17 0.82 -1.38
N TYR A 24 -5.34 0.48 -0.83
CA TYR A 24 -6.40 -0.25 -1.50
C TYR A 24 -7.75 0.37 -1.12
N LYS A 25 -8.55 0.76 -2.12
CA LYS A 25 -9.83 1.45 -1.96
C LYS A 25 -9.77 2.61 -0.95
N GLY A 26 -8.69 3.39 -1.00
CA GLY A 26 -8.46 4.54 -0.12
C GLY A 26 -8.01 4.21 1.30
N ILE A 27 -7.81 2.94 1.68
CA ILE A 27 -7.22 2.54 2.96
C ILE A 27 -5.75 2.19 2.78
N ILE A 28 -4.89 2.66 3.67
CA ILE A 28 -3.45 2.38 3.65
C ILE A 28 -3.15 1.22 4.59
N TYR A 29 -2.49 0.19 4.07
CA TYR A 29 -2.09 -1.01 4.81
C TYR A 29 -0.58 -1.09 4.93
N ASP A 30 -0.10 -1.52 6.10
CA ASP A 30 1.30 -1.90 6.29
C ASP A 30 1.51 -3.35 5.87
N VAL A 31 2.23 -3.53 4.76
CA VAL A 31 2.54 -4.83 4.18
C VAL A 31 3.97 -5.29 4.47
N GLY A 32 4.72 -4.55 5.29
CA GLY A 32 6.13 -4.82 5.58
C GLY A 32 6.40 -6.13 6.31
N SER A 33 5.40 -6.69 7.01
CA SER A 33 5.51 -8.02 7.62
C SER A 33 5.49 -9.16 6.59
N SER A 34 5.12 -8.89 5.34
CA SER A 34 5.10 -9.88 4.27
C SER A 34 6.47 -10.04 3.62
N ARG A 35 6.96 -11.28 3.60
CA ARG A 35 8.17 -11.64 2.85
C ARG A 35 8.05 -11.36 1.34
N LEU A 36 6.82 -11.31 0.81
CA LEU A 36 6.55 -11.03 -0.60
C LEU A 36 6.67 -9.55 -0.96
N TRP A 37 6.77 -8.66 0.03
CA TRP A 37 6.90 -7.21 -0.12
C TRP A 37 8.29 -6.70 0.31
N ARG A 38 9.28 -7.59 0.41
CA ARG A 38 10.62 -7.25 0.90
C ARG A 38 11.21 -6.10 0.07
N ASN A 39 11.77 -5.11 0.78
CA ASN A 39 12.32 -3.88 0.19
C ASN A 39 11.29 -3.07 -0.64
N GLY A 40 10.00 -3.24 -0.32
CA GLY A 40 8.88 -2.56 -0.98
C GLY A 40 8.57 -3.06 -2.39
N HIS A 41 9.02 -4.26 -2.73
CA HIS A 41 8.83 -4.84 -4.05
C HIS A 41 7.98 -6.09 -3.99
N HIS A 42 6.96 -6.16 -4.85
CA HIS A 42 6.07 -7.30 -4.99
C HIS A 42 5.83 -7.62 -6.48
N TYR A 43 6.70 -8.44 -7.04
CA TYR A 43 6.71 -8.79 -8.47
C TYR A 43 6.77 -7.54 -9.37
N GLU A 44 5.69 -7.17 -10.06
CA GLU A 44 5.67 -5.99 -10.93
C GLU A 44 5.19 -4.72 -10.21
N HIS A 45 4.89 -4.83 -8.91
CA HIS A 45 4.32 -3.76 -8.11
C HIS A 45 5.28 -3.26 -7.04
N TRP A 46 5.23 -1.96 -6.81
CA TRP A 46 6.00 -1.28 -5.76
C TRP A 46 5.09 -0.78 -4.66
N ALA A 47 5.61 -0.74 -3.43
CA ALA A 47 4.96 -0.06 -2.32
C ALA A 47 5.02 1.47 -2.52
N GLY A 48 4.33 2.21 -1.66
CA GLY A 48 4.22 3.66 -1.71
C GLY A 48 3.14 4.19 -2.67
N GLN A 49 2.19 3.36 -3.09
CA GLN A 49 1.16 3.77 -4.03
C GLN A 49 -0.20 3.12 -3.76
N ASP A 50 -1.22 3.65 -4.43
CA ASP A 50 -2.55 3.06 -4.48
C ASP A 50 -2.57 1.98 -5.55
N LEU A 51 -2.75 0.73 -5.13
CA LEU A 51 -2.74 -0.47 -5.96
C LEU A 51 -4.15 -1.01 -6.23
N THR A 52 -5.18 -0.15 -6.08
CA THR A 52 -6.58 -0.56 -6.24
C THR A 52 -6.87 -1.11 -7.63
N LYS A 53 -6.26 -0.55 -8.68
CA LYS A 53 -6.52 -0.98 -10.06
C LYS A 53 -5.78 -2.28 -10.39
N GLU A 54 -4.55 -2.36 -9.90
CA GLU A 54 -3.59 -3.43 -10.14
C GLU A 54 -4.05 -4.74 -9.48
N LEU A 55 -4.81 -4.68 -8.38
CA LEU A 55 -5.36 -5.88 -7.73
C LEU A 55 -6.25 -6.71 -8.66
N GLY A 56 -6.89 -6.10 -9.67
CA GLY A 56 -7.74 -6.82 -10.63
C GLY A 56 -6.99 -7.86 -11.47
N ASP A 57 -5.70 -7.64 -11.70
CA ASP A 57 -4.84 -8.53 -12.50
C ASP A 57 -4.07 -9.54 -11.63
N ALA A 58 -4.22 -9.46 -10.30
CA ALA A 58 -3.50 -10.30 -9.36
C ALA A 58 -4.10 -11.72 -9.26
N PRO A 59 -3.30 -12.75 -8.97
CA PRO A 59 -3.79 -14.13 -8.75
C PRO A 59 -4.49 -14.31 -7.39
N HIS A 60 -4.82 -13.23 -6.69
CA HIS A 60 -5.42 -13.22 -5.36
C HIS A 60 -6.41 -12.06 -5.20
N THR A 61 -7.23 -12.11 -4.15
CA THR A 61 -8.27 -11.10 -3.88
C THR A 61 -7.89 -10.15 -2.73
N GLU A 62 -8.73 -9.16 -2.47
CA GLU A 62 -8.58 -8.19 -1.37
C GLU A 62 -8.52 -8.83 0.03
N LYS A 63 -8.91 -10.11 0.18
CA LYS A 63 -8.82 -10.85 1.45
C LYS A 63 -7.41 -10.91 2.03
N VAL A 64 -6.37 -10.72 1.22
CA VAL A 64 -4.99 -10.64 1.72
C VAL A 64 -4.79 -9.49 2.71
N PHE A 65 -5.57 -8.40 2.58
CA PHE A 65 -5.49 -7.23 3.46
C PHE A 65 -5.98 -7.48 4.88
N GLU A 66 -6.78 -8.53 5.12
CA GLU A 66 -7.21 -8.93 6.47
C GLU A 66 -6.05 -9.33 7.37
N ARG A 67 -4.88 -9.64 6.79
CA ARG A 67 -3.65 -10.01 7.51
C ARG A 67 -2.76 -8.81 7.86
N PHE A 68 -3.10 -7.62 7.37
CA PHE A 68 -2.26 -6.44 7.47
C PHE A 68 -2.92 -5.34 8.32
N SER A 69 -2.09 -4.55 8.98
CA SER A 69 -2.55 -3.43 9.80
C SER A 69 -2.98 -2.27 8.91
N ALA A 70 -4.22 -1.80 9.09
CA ALA A 70 -4.68 -0.59 8.43
C ALA A 70 -4.18 0.65 9.18
N ILE A 71 -3.30 1.43 8.55
CA ILE A 71 -2.55 2.54 9.15
C ILE A 71 -3.29 3.87 9.01
N GLY A 72 -4.07 4.03 7.94
CA GLY A 72 -4.68 5.31 7.63
C GLY A 72 -5.55 5.27 6.39
N LYS A 73 -5.96 6.46 5.96
CA LYS A 73 -6.67 6.67 4.70
C LYS A 73 -5.80 7.49 3.76
N LEU A 74 -5.83 7.13 2.48
CA LEU A 74 -5.27 7.94 1.42
C LEU A 74 -6.26 9.06 1.11
N GLN A 75 -5.77 10.30 1.12
CA GLN A 75 -6.60 11.45 0.78
C GLN A 75 -7.09 11.33 -0.66
N SER A 76 -8.41 11.32 -0.81
CA SER A 76 -9.07 11.50 -2.10
C SER A 76 -8.70 12.88 -2.64
N GLN A 77 -8.16 12.90 -3.85
CA GLN A 77 -8.08 14.15 -4.60
C GLN A 77 -9.52 14.44 -5.06
N GLU A 78 -10.27 15.20 -4.26
CA GLU A 78 -11.51 15.79 -4.74
C GLU A 78 -11.15 16.68 -5.94
N LYS A 79 -11.78 16.40 -7.07
CA LYS A 79 -11.81 17.30 -8.22
C LYS A 79 -13.11 18.08 -8.16
#